data_AF-A0A7V0R5I7-F1
#
_entry.id   AF-A0A7V0R5I7-F1
#
_cell.length_a   1.000
_cell.length_b   1.000
_cell.length_c   1.000
_cell.angle_alpha   90.00
_cell.angle_beta   90.00
_cell.angle_gamma   90.00
#
_symmetry.space_group_name_H-M   'P 1'
#
loop_
_entity.id
_entity.type
_entity.pdbx_description
1 polymer ?
#
loop_
_entity_poly.entity_id
_entity_poly.type
_entity_poly.pdbx_seq_one_letter_code
_entity_poly.pdbx_strand_id
1 'polypeptide(L)'
;MIGKTNVCIYVIACLCLMLFGTAGAVSAPAESIESTISTILDTLKDPGLSAPAKKQERRDKIRALIKDRFDFEEMARRSLARHWKKRTDAEKKEFVSIFSELLEESYIGKIENYTDEKITYDKEVVRKGGKYAVVSTMIVTENVDIPIDYKVMLKTDKW
;
A
#
# COMPACT_ATOMS: atom_id res chain seq x y z
N MET A 1 -20.75 -51.20 -31.37
CA MET A 1 -20.87 -49.72 -31.33
C MET A 1 -20.86 -49.20 -29.89
N ILE A 2 -19.75 -49.33 -29.15
CA ILE A 2 -19.69 -49.02 -27.69
C ILE A 2 -18.67 -47.91 -27.36
N GLY A 3 -17.94 -47.38 -28.35
CA GLY A 3 -16.79 -46.50 -28.10
C GLY A 3 -17.02 -44.97 -28.07
N LYS A 4 -18.17 -44.45 -28.54
CA LYS A 4 -18.34 -43.00 -28.75
C LYS A 4 -18.94 -42.26 -27.54
N THR A 5 -19.77 -42.92 -26.74
CA THR A 5 -20.50 -42.28 -25.64
C THR A 5 -19.60 -41.96 -24.44
N ASN A 6 -18.64 -42.83 -24.12
CA ASN A 6 -17.70 -42.63 -23.01
C ASN A 6 -16.69 -41.51 -23.33
N VAL A 7 -16.28 -41.38 -24.59
CA VAL A 7 -15.35 -40.32 -25.03
C VAL A 7 -15.98 -38.93 -24.88
N CYS A 8 -17.27 -38.75 -25.18
CA CYS A 8 -17.96 -37.47 -24.97
C CYS A 8 -18.06 -37.11 -23.48
N ILE A 9 -18.25 -38.09 -22.59
CA ILE A 9 -18.31 -37.87 -21.14
C ILE A 9 -16.94 -37.42 -20.59
N TYR A 10 -15.84 -38.04 -21.03
CA TYR A 10 -14.49 -37.62 -20.62
C TYR A 10 -14.09 -36.24 -21.17
N VAL A 11 -14.50 -35.91 -22.39
CA VAL A 11 -14.23 -34.58 -23.00
C VAL A 11 -14.99 -33.47 -22.27
N ILE A 12 -16.24 -33.71 -21.86
CA ILE A 12 -17.04 -32.74 -21.07
C ILE A 12 -16.48 -32.60 -19.64
N ALA A 13 -16.04 -33.71 -19.03
CA ALA A 13 -15.41 -33.66 -17.70
C ALA A 13 -14.06 -32.92 -17.69
N CYS A 14 -13.26 -33.04 -18.76
CA CYS A 14 -12.00 -32.27 -18.91
C CYS A 14 -12.24 -30.78 -19.21
N LEU A 15 -13.34 -30.40 -19.86
CA LEU A 15 -13.65 -29.00 -20.17
C LEU A 15 -14.15 -28.21 -18.96
N CYS A 16 -14.77 -28.87 -17.97
CA CYS A 16 -15.19 -28.24 -16.72
C CYS A 16 -14.03 -27.94 -15.74
N LEU A 17 -12.86 -28.58 -15.91
CA LEU A 17 -11.70 -28.40 -15.05
C LEU A 17 -10.83 -27.18 -15.41
N MET A 18 -11.05 -26.54 -16.56
CA MET A 18 -10.32 -25.33 -16.98
C MET A 18 -11.00 -24.01 -16.58
N LEU A 19 -12.13 -24.06 -15.87
CA LEU A 19 -12.86 -22.87 -15.38
C LEU A 19 -12.56 -22.52 -13.92
N PHE A 20 -11.49 -23.08 -13.33
CA PHE A 20 -10.89 -22.45 -12.16
C PHE A 20 -10.18 -21.18 -12.62
N GLY A 21 -10.97 -20.12 -12.77
CA GLY A 21 -10.45 -18.77 -12.91
C GLY A 21 -9.42 -18.56 -11.81
N THR A 22 -8.23 -18.11 -12.18
CA THR A 22 -7.23 -17.65 -11.24
C THR A 22 -7.83 -16.45 -10.51
N ALA A 23 -8.52 -16.69 -9.41
CA ALA A 23 -8.78 -15.65 -8.44
C ALA A 23 -7.40 -15.16 -8.01
N GLY A 24 -7.00 -13.99 -8.52
CA GLY A 24 -5.74 -13.38 -8.15
C GLY A 24 -5.70 -13.30 -6.63
N ALA A 25 -4.73 -13.98 -6.02
CA ALA A 25 -4.57 -13.91 -4.58
C ALA A 25 -4.31 -12.44 -4.21
N VAL A 26 -5.20 -11.85 -3.42
CA VAL A 26 -4.94 -10.55 -2.79
C VAL A 26 -3.68 -10.71 -1.95
N SER A 27 -2.67 -9.90 -2.21
CA SER A 27 -1.42 -9.93 -1.45
C SER A 27 -1.70 -9.74 0.04
N ALA A 28 -0.91 -10.37 0.91
CA ALA A 28 -1.05 -10.12 2.34
C ALA A 28 -0.80 -8.63 2.67
N PRO A 29 -1.40 -8.08 3.73
CA PRO A 29 -1.16 -6.69 4.14
C PRO A 29 0.33 -6.35 4.29
N ALA A 30 1.12 -7.22 4.93
CA ALA A 30 2.55 -7.05 5.13
C ALA A 30 3.30 -7.04 3.80
N GLU A 31 2.98 -7.96 2.88
CA GLU A 31 3.56 -7.99 1.53
C GLU A 31 3.25 -6.70 0.74
N SER A 32 2.05 -6.15 0.90
CA SER A 32 1.66 -4.89 0.24
C SER A 32 2.45 -3.69 0.78
N ILE A 33 2.63 -3.62 2.11
CA ILE A 33 3.47 -2.60 2.74
C ILE A 33 4.94 -2.77 2.33
N GLU A 34 5.46 -4.00 2.33
CA GLU A 34 6.83 -4.30 1.93
C GLU A 34 7.11 -3.90 0.48
N SER A 35 6.20 -4.26 -0.43
CA SER A 35 6.30 -3.86 -1.84
C SER A 35 6.31 -2.33 -2.00
N THR A 36 5.49 -1.62 -1.24
CA THR A 36 5.44 -0.15 -1.26
C THR A 36 6.76 0.45 -0.75
N ILE A 37 7.26 -0.03 0.39
CA ILE A 37 8.52 0.43 0.97
C ILE A 37 9.66 0.16 -0.01
N SER A 38 9.75 -1.05 -0.57
CA SER A 38 10.77 -1.40 -1.56
C SER A 38 10.77 -0.43 -2.74
N THR A 39 9.60 -0.12 -3.30
CA THR A 39 9.48 0.80 -4.44
C THR A 39 9.98 2.21 -4.11
N ILE A 40 9.72 2.68 -2.88
CA ILE A 40 10.24 3.97 -2.40
C ILE A 40 11.76 3.90 -2.25
N LEU A 41 12.30 2.84 -1.66
CA LEU A 41 13.74 2.65 -1.50
C LEU A 41 14.46 2.55 -2.84
N ASP A 42 13.89 1.85 -3.82
CA ASP A 42 14.42 1.77 -5.18
C ASP A 42 14.49 3.15 -5.84
N THR A 43 13.49 4.01 -5.59
CA THR A 43 13.48 5.40 -6.06
C THR A 43 14.58 6.23 -5.41
N LEU A 44 14.90 5.99 -4.14
CA LEU A 44 16.01 6.67 -3.45
C LEU A 44 17.38 6.18 -3.96
N LYS A 45 17.49 4.90 -4.28
CA LYS A 45 18.72 4.23 -4.73
C LYS A 45 18.99 4.39 -6.23
N ASP A 46 18.03 4.90 -7.01
CA ASP A 46 18.18 5.17 -8.45
C ASP A 46 19.33 6.16 -8.71
N PRO A 47 20.45 5.72 -9.36
CA PRO A 47 21.58 6.58 -9.66
C PRO A 47 21.21 7.78 -10.55
N GLY A 48 20.18 7.65 -11.39
CA GLY A 48 19.66 8.71 -12.24
C GLY A 48 18.94 9.82 -11.46
N LEU A 49 18.60 9.57 -10.20
CA LEU A 49 17.92 10.51 -9.30
C LEU A 49 18.80 10.98 -8.14
N SER A 50 20.00 10.45 -7.94
CA SER A 50 20.84 10.77 -6.78
C SER A 50 21.45 12.18 -6.82
N ALA A 51 21.62 12.77 -8.01
CA ALA A 51 22.24 14.09 -8.14
C ALA A 51 21.44 15.20 -7.42
N PRO A 52 22.08 16.22 -6.81
CA PRO A 52 21.38 17.30 -6.13
C PRO A 52 20.34 18.03 -7.01
N ALA A 53 20.64 18.20 -8.30
CA ALA A 53 19.73 18.82 -9.27
C ALA A 53 18.44 18.00 -9.51
N LYS A 54 18.44 16.70 -9.19
CA LYS A 54 17.32 15.77 -9.37
C LYS A 54 16.43 15.66 -8.13
N LYS A 55 16.75 16.41 -7.06
CA LYS A 55 16.01 16.36 -5.78
C LYS A 55 14.50 16.54 -5.96
N GLN A 56 14.06 17.54 -6.73
CA GLN A 56 12.63 17.77 -6.91
C GLN A 56 11.96 16.61 -7.67
N GLU A 57 12.58 16.12 -8.74
CA GLU A 57 12.08 14.97 -9.51
C GLU A 57 11.95 13.71 -8.64
N ARG A 58 12.95 13.44 -7.80
CA ARG A 58 12.90 12.33 -6.83
C ARG A 58 11.76 12.48 -5.84
N ARG A 59 11.58 13.68 -5.28
CA ARG A 59 10.46 13.97 -4.37
C ARG A 59 9.11 13.80 -5.05
N ASP A 60 8.96 14.24 -6.30
CA ASP A 60 7.71 14.13 -7.03
C ASP A 60 7.35 12.66 -7.32
N LYS A 61 8.33 11.81 -7.64
CA LYS A 61 8.14 10.35 -7.75
C LYS A 61 7.69 9.74 -6.41
N ILE A 62 8.36 10.08 -5.31
CA ILE A 62 7.97 9.58 -3.97
C ILE A 62 6.56 10.05 -3.59
N ARG A 63 6.21 11.32 -3.82
CA ARG A 63 4.86 11.83 -3.58
C ARG A 63 3.81 11.08 -4.40
N ALA A 64 4.10 10.75 -5.66
CA ALA A 64 3.19 9.96 -6.48
C ALA A 64 2.94 8.56 -5.90
N LEU A 65 4.00 7.88 -5.44
CA LEU A 65 3.89 6.57 -4.77
C LEU A 65 3.07 6.66 -3.49
N ILE A 66 3.30 7.70 -2.67
CA ILE A 66 2.52 7.93 -1.44
C ILE A 66 1.06 8.17 -1.78
N LYS A 67 0.73 9.01 -2.77
CA LYS A 67 -0.64 9.30 -3.18
C LYS A 67 -1.40 8.09 -3.73
N ASP A 68 -0.70 7.13 -4.35
CA ASP A 68 -1.31 5.89 -4.82
C ASP A 68 -1.66 4.93 -3.67
N ARG A 69 -0.90 4.99 -2.56
CA ARG A 69 -1.00 4.04 -1.45
C ARG A 69 -1.76 4.55 -0.23
N PHE A 70 -1.76 5.85 0.00
CA PHE A 70 -2.42 6.46 1.15
C PHE A 70 -3.80 7.02 0.79
N ASP A 71 -4.79 6.59 1.54
CA ASP A 71 -6.13 7.18 1.50
C ASP A 71 -6.19 8.44 2.38
N PHE A 72 -5.75 9.55 1.81
CA PHE A 72 -5.75 10.84 2.49
C PHE A 72 -7.14 11.32 2.91
N GLU A 73 -8.19 10.94 2.18
CA GLU A 73 -9.57 11.29 2.57
C GLU A 73 -9.96 10.56 3.85
N GLU A 74 -9.73 9.25 3.93
CA GLU A 74 -10.00 8.48 5.16
C GLU A 74 -9.14 8.94 6.33
N MET A 75 -7.86 9.27 6.08
CA MET A 75 -6.99 9.81 7.12
C MET A 75 -7.49 11.16 7.63
N ALA A 76 -7.78 12.10 6.74
CA ALA A 76 -8.31 13.42 7.09
C ALA A 76 -9.65 13.31 7.84
N ARG A 77 -10.54 12.43 7.36
CA ARG A 77 -11.83 12.14 8.01
C ARG A 77 -11.64 11.61 9.43
N ARG A 78 -10.68 10.70 9.65
CA ARG A 78 -10.37 10.15 10.98
C ARG A 78 -9.74 11.19 11.90
N SER A 79 -8.89 12.07 11.36
CA SER A 79 -8.29 13.18 12.11
C SER A 79 -9.32 14.20 12.58
N LEU A 80 -10.28 14.58 11.72
CA LEU A 80 -11.38 15.50 12.12
C LEU A 80 -12.46 14.83 12.97
N ALA A 81 -12.54 13.49 12.95
CA ALA A 81 -13.50 12.71 13.74
C ALA A 81 -14.93 13.25 13.62
N ARG A 82 -15.58 13.59 14.75
CA ARG A 82 -16.96 14.11 14.79
C ARG A 82 -17.15 15.42 14.01
N HIS A 83 -16.09 16.20 13.79
CA HIS A 83 -16.16 17.49 13.13
C HIS A 83 -16.29 17.34 11.60
N TRP A 84 -15.87 16.20 11.03
CA TRP A 84 -16.00 15.92 9.59
C TRP A 84 -17.44 16.04 9.09
N LYS A 85 -18.40 15.49 9.84
CA LYS A 85 -19.82 15.48 9.46
C LYS A 85 -20.43 16.87 9.35
N LYS A 86 -19.84 17.87 10.01
CA LYS A 86 -20.30 19.27 10.03
C LYS A 86 -19.66 20.12 8.94
N ARG A 87 -18.85 19.54 8.07
CA ARG A 87 -18.19 20.23 6.96
C ARG A 87 -19.00 20.08 5.68
N THR A 88 -19.06 21.14 4.91
CA THR A 88 -19.48 21.10 3.50
C THR A 88 -18.50 20.30 2.67
N ASP A 89 -18.90 19.89 1.46
CA ASP A 89 -18.01 19.11 0.60
C ASP A 89 -16.81 19.94 0.09
N ALA A 90 -16.99 21.26 -0.06
CA ALA A 90 -15.90 22.18 -0.36
C ALA A 90 -14.87 22.22 0.79
N GLU A 91 -15.32 22.39 2.03
CA GLU A 91 -14.43 22.38 3.21
C GLU A 91 -13.73 21.03 3.41
N LYS A 92 -14.41 19.91 3.15
CA LYS A 92 -13.78 18.57 3.21
C LYS A 92 -12.67 18.46 2.18
N LYS A 93 -12.92 18.86 0.93
CA LYS A 93 -11.93 18.80 -0.15
C LYS A 93 -10.72 19.69 0.16
N GLU A 94 -10.96 20.90 0.64
CA GLU A 94 -9.91 21.83 1.04
C GLU A 94 -9.09 21.25 2.21
N PHE A 95 -9.76 20.73 3.24
CA PHE A 95 -9.06 20.13 4.37
C PHE A 95 -8.22 18.92 3.98
N VAL A 96 -8.74 18.02 3.12
CA VAL A 96 -7.96 16.88 2.61
C VAL A 96 -6.71 17.38 1.87
N SER A 97 -6.84 18.41 1.03
CA SER A 97 -5.70 18.98 0.31
C SER A 97 -4.61 19.49 1.26
N ILE A 98 -4.98 20.35 2.20
CA ILE A 98 -4.03 20.96 3.15
C ILE A 98 -3.42 19.91 4.07
N PHE A 99 -4.23 18.96 4.55
CA PHE A 99 -3.76 17.85 5.40
C PHE A 99 -2.74 16.97 4.67
N SER A 100 -2.97 16.67 3.39
CA SER A 100 -2.06 15.86 2.57
C SER A 100 -0.73 16.58 2.35
N GLU A 101 -0.79 17.85 1.95
CA GLU A 101 0.40 18.68 1.73
C GLU A 101 1.23 18.82 3.00
N LEU A 102 0.59 19.06 4.15
CA LEU A 102 1.26 19.12 5.45
C LEU A 102 2.04 17.84 5.76
N LEU A 103 1.42 16.67 5.57
CA LEU A 103 2.08 15.39 5.83
C LEU A 103 3.22 15.13 4.85
N GLU A 104 3.02 15.42 3.56
CA GLU A 104 4.06 15.26 2.55
C GLU A 104 5.29 16.11 2.89
N GLU A 105 5.11 17.41 3.18
CA GLU A 105 6.22 18.30 3.50
C GLU A 105 6.88 17.98 4.85
N SER A 106 6.11 17.51 5.83
CA SER A 106 6.63 17.16 7.17
C SER A 106 7.54 15.92 7.16
N TYR A 107 7.33 14.99 6.23
CA TYR A 107 7.97 13.67 6.26
C TYR A 107 8.87 13.37 5.07
N ILE A 108 8.72 14.06 3.91
CA ILE A 108 9.54 13.78 2.72
C ILE A 108 11.05 13.86 3.01
N GLY A 109 11.47 14.82 3.84
CA GLY A 109 12.87 14.95 4.24
C GLY A 109 13.40 13.77 5.07
N LYS A 110 12.54 13.14 5.88
CA LYS A 110 12.93 11.94 6.65
C LYS A 110 13.10 10.72 5.74
N ILE A 111 12.23 10.59 4.74
CA ILE A 111 12.32 9.53 3.73
C ILE A 111 13.61 9.70 2.92
N GLU A 112 13.94 10.91 2.49
CA GLU A 112 15.18 11.18 1.74
C GLU A 112 16.46 10.94 2.54
N ASN A 113 16.40 11.06 3.87
CA ASN A 113 17.55 10.83 4.75
C ASN A 113 17.72 9.35 5.12
N TYR A 114 16.84 8.47 4.65
CA TYR A 114 17.05 7.03 4.76
C TYR A 114 18.31 6.65 4.00
N THR A 115 19.17 5.87 4.64
CA THR A 115 20.45 5.43 4.08
C THR A 115 20.36 3.95 3.75
N ASP A 116 20.52 3.08 4.75
CA ASP A 116 20.48 1.63 4.62
C ASP A 116 19.96 0.96 5.91
N GLU A 117 19.15 1.66 6.70
CA GLU A 117 18.60 1.15 7.96
C GLU A 117 17.72 -0.09 7.74
N LYS A 118 17.96 -1.19 8.45
CA LYS A 118 17.21 -2.42 8.23
C LYS A 118 15.75 -2.25 8.66
N ILE A 119 14.82 -2.64 7.79
CA ILE A 119 13.37 -2.68 8.11
C ILE A 119 12.96 -4.14 8.35
N THR A 120 12.36 -4.43 9.50
CA THR A 120 11.76 -5.73 9.80
C THR A 120 10.25 -5.63 9.88
N TYR A 121 9.55 -6.72 9.53
CA TYR A 121 8.09 -6.84 9.55
C TYR A 121 7.72 -7.84 10.64
N ASP A 122 7.52 -7.32 11.85
CA ASP A 122 7.52 -8.17 13.05
C ASP A 122 6.16 -8.83 13.30
N LYS A 123 5.07 -8.18 12.87
CA LYS A 123 3.72 -8.64 13.16
C LYS A 123 2.70 -8.13 12.17
N GLU A 124 1.73 -8.97 11.83
CA GLU A 124 0.50 -8.58 11.15
C GLU A 124 -0.72 -9.04 11.95
N VAL A 125 -1.74 -8.18 12.06
CA VAL A 125 -3.03 -8.52 12.65
C VAL A 125 -4.17 -8.09 11.74
N VAL A 126 -4.76 -9.05 11.04
CA VAL A 126 -5.99 -8.86 10.25
C VAL A 126 -7.22 -8.80 11.17
N ARG A 127 -8.13 -7.88 10.88
CA ARG A 127 -9.32 -7.57 11.69
C ARG A 127 -10.57 -7.42 10.82
N LYS A 128 -11.74 -7.47 11.47
CA LYS A 128 -13.06 -7.18 10.89
C LYS A 128 -13.31 -7.94 9.57
N GLY A 129 -13.13 -9.27 9.61
CA GLY A 129 -13.42 -10.14 8.47
C GLY A 129 -12.55 -9.87 7.24
N GLY A 130 -11.28 -9.52 7.43
CA GLY A 130 -10.34 -9.35 6.32
C GLY A 130 -10.30 -7.97 5.67
N LYS A 131 -10.97 -6.96 6.25
CA LYS A 131 -11.05 -5.62 5.63
C LYS A 131 -10.05 -4.60 6.17
N TYR A 132 -9.46 -4.87 7.33
CA TYR A 132 -8.50 -3.99 7.98
C TYR A 132 -7.35 -4.83 8.53
N ALA A 133 -6.15 -4.28 8.56
CA ALA A 133 -5.03 -4.90 9.25
C ALA A 133 -4.15 -3.85 9.94
N VAL A 134 -3.34 -4.33 10.87
CA VAL A 134 -2.20 -3.58 11.40
C VAL A 134 -0.95 -4.37 11.07
N VAL A 135 -0.01 -3.73 10.37
CA VAL A 135 1.33 -4.27 10.09
C VAL A 135 2.31 -3.48 10.95
N SER A 136 3.02 -4.16 11.85
CA SER A 136 4.03 -3.57 12.72
C SER A 136 5.41 -3.82 12.10
N THR A 137 6.18 -2.76 11.94
CA THR A 137 7.57 -2.82 11.46
C THR A 137 8.52 -2.16 12.43
N MET A 138 9.79 -2.55 12.37
CA MET A 138 10.88 -1.86 13.05
C MET A 138 11.88 -1.34 12.03
N ILE A 139 12.25 -0.06 12.13
CA ILE A 139 13.45 0.48 11.47
C ILE A 139 14.59 0.40 12.47
N VAL A 140 15.56 -0.47 12.21
CA VAL A 140 16.74 -0.70 13.03
C VAL A 140 17.86 0.22 12.55
N THR A 141 18.23 1.17 13.40
CA THR A 141 19.35 2.09 13.17
C THR A 141 20.51 1.75 14.10
N GLU A 142 21.67 2.38 13.93
CA GLU A 142 22.82 2.15 14.84
C GLU A 142 22.54 2.58 16.28
N ASN A 143 21.65 3.56 16.48
CA ASN A 143 21.47 4.23 17.76
C ASN A 143 20.12 3.91 18.43
N VAL A 144 19.07 3.73 17.63
CA VAL A 144 17.71 3.56 18.13
C VAL A 144 16.85 2.75 17.16
N ASP A 145 16.01 1.89 17.71
CA ASP A 145 14.99 1.17 16.97
C ASP A 145 13.70 2.00 16.91
N ILE A 146 13.15 2.18 15.70
CA ILE A 146 11.98 3.02 15.46
C ILE A 146 10.79 2.14 15.05
N PRO A 147 9.83 1.89 15.97
CA PRO A 147 8.64 1.10 15.65
C PRO A 147 7.62 1.93 14.85
N ILE A 148 7.02 1.30 13.83
CA ILE A 148 5.96 1.90 13.01
C ILE A 148 4.81 0.90 12.85
N ASP A 149 3.59 1.33 13.16
CA ASP A 149 2.35 0.58 12.94
C ASP A 149 1.58 1.14 11.74
N TYR A 150 1.54 0.39 10.65
CA TYR A 150 0.72 0.69 9.47
C TYR A 150 -0.70 0.17 9.66
N LYS A 151 -1.68 1.09 9.70
CA LYS A 151 -3.10 0.75 9.71
C LYS A 151 -3.63 0.77 8.29
N VAL A 152 -3.89 -0.40 7.73
CA VAL A 152 -4.28 -0.57 6.33
C VAL A 152 -5.73 -1.02 6.18
N MET A 153 -6.30 -0.78 5.00
CA MET A 153 -7.66 -1.17 4.69
C MET A 153 -7.76 -1.72 3.26
N LEU A 154 -8.39 -2.87 3.12
CA LEU A 154 -8.58 -3.49 1.81
C LEU A 154 -9.62 -2.71 1.00
N LYS A 155 -9.20 -2.14 -0.13
CA LYS A 155 -10.04 -1.48 -1.14
C LYS A 155 -9.80 -2.12 -2.50
N THR A 156 -10.87 -2.66 -3.10
CA THR A 156 -10.82 -3.23 -4.46
C THR A 156 -9.59 -4.14 -4.64
N ASP A 157 -9.44 -5.09 -3.71
CA ASP A 157 -8.38 -6.10 -3.71
C ASP A 157 -6.94 -5.55 -3.52
N LYS A 158 -6.79 -4.32 -3.00
CA LYS A 158 -5.50 -3.72 -2.61
C LYS A 158 -5.55 -3.21 -1.16
N TRP A 159 -4.50 -3.48 -0.40
CA TRP A 159 -4.34 -3.04 1.00
C TRP A 159 -3.80 -1.62 1.11
#